data_AF-A0A355RJF4-F1
#
_entry.id   AF-A0A355RJF4-F1
#
_cell.length_a   1.000
_cell.length_b   1.000
_cell.length_c   1.000
_cell.angle_alpha   90.00
_cell.angle_beta   90.00
_cell.angle_gamma   90.00
#
_symmetry.space_group_name_H-M   'P 1'
#
loop_
_entity.id
_entity.type
_entity.pdbx_description
1 polymer ?
#
loop_
_entity_poly.entity_id
_entity_poly.type
_entity_poly.pdbx_seq_one_letter_code
_entity_poly.pdbx_strand_id
1 'polypeptide(L)' 'MHKYLFLWVDSGHEVEEERVFDTRNDGIRYLEKILEKSDNQVEDIIFKDKRHHEQEFVCGQGVRFLIYRI' A
#
# COMPACT_ATOMS: atom_id res chain seq x y z
N MET A 1 -2.69 -16.69 12.91
CA MET A 1 -3.00 -16.23 11.54
C MET A 1 -2.69 -14.74 11.51
N HIS A 2 -1.87 -14.27 10.58
CA HIS A 2 -1.49 -12.85 10.50
C HIS A 2 -2.49 -12.10 9.63
N LYS A 3 -2.68 -10.82 9.91
CA LYS A 3 -3.48 -9.92 9.07
C LYS A 3 -2.56 -8.82 8.54
N TYR A 4 -2.99 -8.17 7.46
CA TYR A 4 -2.24 -7.10 6.83
C TYR A 4 -3.16 -5.90 6.61
N LEU A 5 -2.72 -4.75 7.10
CA LEU A 5 -3.38 -3.48 6.92
C LEU A 5 -2.84 -2.81 5.66
N PHE A 6 -3.75 -2.53 4.72
CA PHE A 6 -3.50 -1.65 3.59
C PHE A 6 -3.99 -0.24 3.93
N LEU A 7 -3.18 0.77 3.65
CA LEU A 7 -3.56 2.18 3.70
C LEU A 7 -3.24 2.86 2.37
N TRP A 8 -4.18 3.64 1.87
CA TRP A 8 -3.95 4.67 0.85
C TRP A 8 -3.96 6.02 1.53
N VAL A 9 -2.82 6.71 1.46
CA VAL A 9 -2.61 8.06 1.99
C VAL A 9 -2.41 9.02 0.84
N ASP A 10 -3.19 10.09 0.82
CA ASP A 10 -3.09 11.13 -0.20
C ASP A 10 -1.95 12.12 0.07
N SER A 11 -1.82 13.13 -0.80
CA SER A 11 -0.81 14.18 -0.68
C SER A 11 -0.99 15.09 0.56
N GLY A 12 -2.21 15.15 1.11
CA GLY A 12 -2.56 15.86 2.33
C GLY A 12 -2.20 15.10 3.60
N HIS A 13 -1.71 13.86 3.49
CA HIS A 13 -1.53 12.91 4.59
C HIS A 13 -2.86 12.42 5.20
N GLU A 14 -3.95 12.50 4.43
CA GLU A 14 -5.25 11.94 4.81
C GLU A 14 -5.36 10.49 4.32
N VAL A 15 -6.01 9.65 5.13
CA VAL A 15 -6.25 8.25 4.78
C VAL A 15 -7.52 8.18 3.94
N GLU A 16 -7.37 7.92 2.64
CA GLU A 16 -8.47 7.80 1.68
C GLU A 16 -9.13 6.42 1.75
N GLU A 17 -8.33 5.38 1.96
CA GLU A 17 -8.84 4.01 2.10
C GLU A 17 -7.99 3.18 3.06
N GLU A 18 -8.68 2.38 3.86
CA GLU A 18 -8.11 1.41 4.78
C GLU A 18 -8.71 0.02 4.52
N ARG A 19 -7.87 -1.03 4.47
CA ARG A 19 -8.36 -2.40 4.24
C ARG A 19 -7.59 -3.53 4.93
N VAL A 20 -8.39 -4.45 5.47
CA VAL A 20 -8.13 -5.80 6.01
C VAL A 20 -7.69 -6.90 5.02
N PHE A 21 -6.46 -7.40 4.98
CA PHE A 21 -6.11 -8.60 4.20
C PHE A 21 -5.58 -9.78 5.03
N ASP A 22 -5.84 -11.00 4.56
CA ASP A 22 -5.30 -12.24 5.15
C ASP A 22 -3.83 -12.45 4.83
N THR A 23 -3.37 -11.93 3.69
CA THR A 23 -1.99 -12.03 3.25
C THR A 23 -1.50 -10.70 2.68
N ARG A 24 -0.20 -10.45 2.77
CA ARG A 24 0.46 -9.30 2.11
C ARG A 24 0.18 -9.30 0.61
N ASN A 25 0.23 -10.47 -0.03
CA ASN A 25 0.06 -10.59 -1.48
C ASN A 25 -1.34 -10.15 -1.92
N ASP A 26 -2.37 -10.39 -1.10
CA ASP A 26 -3.71 -9.90 -1.42
C ASP A 26 -3.79 -8.37 -1.32
N GLY A 27 -3.08 -7.77 -0.36
CA GLY A 27 -2.89 -6.32 -0.31
C GLY A 27 -2.15 -5.76 -1.52
N ILE A 28 -1.10 -6.45 -1.99
CA ILE A 28 -0.34 -6.03 -3.19
C ILE A 28 -1.21 -6.13 -4.45
N ARG A 29 -1.95 -7.23 -4.63
CA ARG A 29 -2.89 -7.37 -5.76
C ARG A 29 -3.99 -6.32 -5.74
N TYR A 30 -4.38 -5.88 -4.55
CA TYR A 30 -5.34 -4.80 -4.40
C TYR A 30 -4.76 -3.45 -4.81
N LEU A 31 -3.52 -3.16 -4.40
CA LEU A 31 -2.76 -2.00 -4.88
C LEU A 31 -2.66 -1.99 -6.41
N GLU A 32 -2.28 -3.12 -7.03
CA GLU A 32 -2.18 -3.24 -8.49
C GLU A 32 -3.50 -2.83 -9.18
N LYS A 33 -4.65 -3.28 -8.65
CA LYS A 33 -5.97 -2.88 -9.18
C LYS A 33 -6.30 -1.41 -9.01
N ILE A 34 -5.82 -0.77 -7.94
CA ILE A 34 -5.98 0.68 -7.76
C ILE A 34 -5.15 1.39 -8.84
N LEU A 35 -3.89 1.01 -8.98
CA LEU A 35 -2.96 1.59 -9.96
C LEU A 35 -3.34 1.32 -11.41
N GLU A 36 -4.07 0.24 -11.72
CA GLU A 36 -4.64 0.03 -13.06
C GLU A 36 -5.83 0.96 -13.35
N LYS A 37 -6.52 1.44 -12.32
CA LYS A 37 -7.70 2.31 -12.44
C LYS A 37 -7.37 3.79 -12.34
N SER A 38 -6.36 4.14 -11.55
CA SER A 38 -5.77 5.47 -11.50
C SER A 38 -4.65 5.56 -12.53
N ASP A 39 -4.43 6.71 -13.17
CA ASP A 39 -3.25 6.91 -14.02
C ASP A 39 -1.93 7.04 -13.20
N ASN A 40 -1.92 6.51 -11.96
CA ASN A 40 -0.80 6.52 -11.04
C ASN A 40 0.07 5.29 -11.27
N GLN A 41 1.38 5.50 -11.34
CA GLN A 41 2.37 4.42 -11.31
C GLN A 41 3.14 4.47 -9.99
N VAL A 42 3.58 3.29 -9.51
CA VAL A 42 4.58 3.25 -8.44
C VAL A 42 5.85 3.88 -8.97
N GLU A 43 6.25 4.99 -8.37
CA GLU A 43 7.50 5.67 -8.68
C GLU A 43 8.64 5.04 -7.88
N ASP A 44 8.39 4.71 -6.61
CA ASP A 44 9.41 4.15 -5.73
C ASP A 44 8.83 3.18 -4.67
N ILE A 45 9.69 2.29 -4.17
CA ILE A 45 9.43 1.42 -3.01
C ILE A 45 10.40 1.83 -1.92
N ILE A 46 9.94 2.71 -1.02
CA ILE A 46 10.81 3.38 -0.04
C ILE A 46 11.15 2.49 1.16
N PHE A 47 10.26 1.55 1.50
CA PHE A 47 10.47 0.66 2.63
C PHE A 47 10.04 -0.76 2.32
N LYS A 48 10.90 -1.73 2.65
CA LYS A 48 10.60 -3.17 2.55
C LYS A 48 11.23 -3.90 3.73
N ASP A 49 10.51 -3.98 4.84
CA ASP A 49 10.93 -4.85 5.94
C ASP A 49 10.56 -6.30 5.63
N LYS A 50 11.59 -7.10 5.31
CA LYS A 50 11.42 -8.53 5.05
C LYS A 50 11.10 -9.33 6.32
N ARG A 51 11.41 -8.83 7.52
CA ARG A 51 11.12 -9.49 8.80
C ARG A 51 9.67 -9.29 9.22
N HIS A 52 9.11 -8.10 8.99
CA HIS A 52 7.73 -7.75 9.36
C HIS A 52 6.75 -7.83 8.18
N HIS A 53 7.25 -8.14 6.98
CA HIS A 53 6.48 -8.20 5.74
C HIS A 53 5.79 -6.88 5.37
N GLU A 54 6.38 -5.77 5.79
CA GLU A 54 5.88 -4.43 5.54
C GLU A 54 6.40 -3.90 4.20
N GLN A 55 5.60 -3.06 3.56
CA GLN A 55 5.97 -2.39 2.34
C GLN A 55 5.31 -1.02 2.24
N GLU A 56 6.10 -0.06 1.78
CA GLU A 56 5.61 1.25 1.42
C GLU A 56 5.92 1.54 -0.05
N PHE A 57 4.92 2.06 -0.76
CA PHE A 57 4.98 2.46 -2.16
C PHE A 57 4.69 3.94 -2.25
N VAL A 58 5.53 4.67 -2.98
CA VAL A 58 5.28 6.07 -3.31
C VAL A 58 4.92 6.16 -4.78
N CYS A 59 3.84 6.90 -5.03
CA CYS A 59 3.32 7.18 -6.35
C CYS A 59 3.30 8.71 -6.54
N GLY A 60 3.04 9.14 -7.77
CA GLY A 60 3.03 10.56 -8.11
C GLY A 60 2.18 11.43 -7.20
N GLN A 61 2.53 12.72 -7.16
CA GLN A 61 1.83 13.75 -6.39
C GLN A 61 1.85 13.54 -4.85
N GLY A 62 2.78 12.73 -4.33
CA GLY A 62 2.90 12.51 -2.88
C GLY A 62 1.92 11.49 -2.31
N VAL A 63 1.26 10.71 -3.18
CA VAL A 63 0.42 9.58 -2.78
C VAL A 63 1.28 8.44 -2.26
N ARG A 64 0.89 7.85 -1.13
CA ARG A 64 1.61 6.75 -0.48
C ARG A 64 0.65 5.59 -0.24
N PHE A 65 1.13 4.38 -0.49
CA PHE A 65 0.43 3.15 -0.15
C PHE A 65 1.25 2.34 0.83
N LEU A 66 0.63 1.93 1.93
CA LEU A 66 1.29 1.14 2.98
C LEU A 66 0.62 -0.22 3.10
N ILE A 67 1.43 -1.27 3.24
CA ILE A 67 0.97 -2.63 3.54
C ILE A 67 1.83 -3.16 4.67
N TYR A 68 1.28 -3.33 5.87
CA TYR A 68 2.03 -3.83 7.02
C TYR A 68 1.24 -4.84 7.84
N ARG A 69 1.96 -5.68 8.58
CA ARG A 69 1.37 -6.79 9.34
C ARG A 69 0.81 -6.27 10.67
N ILE A 70 -0.41 -6.72 11.01
CA ILE A 70 -1.09 -6.46 12.29
C ILE A 70 -1.44 -7.76 13.00
#